data_AF-A0A178IE07-F1
#
_entry.id   AF-A0A178IE07-F1
#
_cell.length_a   1.000
_cell.length_b   1.000
_cell.length_c   1.000
_cell.angle_alpha   90.00
_cell.angle_beta   90.00
_cell.angle_gamma   90.00
#
_symmetry.space_group_name_H-M   'P 1'
#
loop_
_entity.id
_entity.type
_entity.pdbx_description
1 polymer ?
#
loop_
_entity_poly.entity_id
_entity_poly.type
_entity_poly.pdbx_seq_one_letter_code
_entity_poly.pdbx_strand_id
1 'polypeptide(L)'
;MMNRPAIPRILGLFALLLAFSATAAAQEASGKLKENVAALQKRGFMSESDVNYWVENAAKGRQCDGGKVGELIVACVASKSKKVKTLDEACDYLESKKILGKTAYWKKYAVAGKSCEGAGTSVLIARLERLTR
;
A
#
# COMPACT_ATOMS: atom_id res chain seq x y z
N MET A 1 49.51 -13.78 -42.81
CA MET A 1 49.34 -14.68 -41.66
C MET A 1 48.50 -13.97 -40.61
N MET A 2 47.47 -14.67 -40.14
CA MET A 2 46.45 -14.23 -39.18
C MET A 2 47.02 -13.88 -37.80
N ASN A 3 46.46 -12.87 -37.12
CA ASN A 3 46.21 -12.96 -35.67
C ASN A 3 45.22 -11.87 -35.17
N ARG A 4 43.98 -12.28 -34.86
CA ARG A 4 43.14 -11.76 -33.76
C ARG A 4 43.32 -12.77 -32.61
N PRO A 5 43.32 -12.41 -31.31
CA PRO A 5 42.20 -11.76 -30.59
C PRO A 5 42.72 -10.79 -29.48
N ALA A 6 41.98 -10.12 -28.59
CA ALA A 6 40.77 -10.47 -27.85
C ALA A 6 40.08 -9.20 -27.30
N ILE A 7 38.74 -9.23 -27.29
CA ILE A 7 37.88 -8.25 -26.64
C ILE A 7 37.72 -8.67 -25.17
N PRO A 8 38.06 -7.83 -24.16
CA PRO A 8 37.79 -8.19 -22.77
C PRO A 8 36.31 -7.98 -22.45
N ARG A 9 35.63 -9.10 -22.20
CA ARG A 9 34.27 -9.20 -21.66
C ARG A 9 34.22 -8.69 -20.21
N ILE A 10 34.16 -7.37 -19.98
CA ILE A 10 34.02 -6.80 -18.63
C ILE A 10 32.94 -5.70 -18.57
N LEU A 11 31.79 -5.90 -19.24
CA LEU A 11 30.66 -4.97 -19.14
C LEU A 11 29.32 -5.63 -18.74
N GLY A 12 29.33 -6.92 -18.37
CA GLY A 12 28.09 -7.67 -18.10
C GLY A 12 27.73 -7.86 -16.63
N LEU A 13 28.66 -7.69 -15.69
CA LEU A 13 28.45 -8.15 -14.30
C LEU A 13 27.82 -7.10 -13.37
N PHE A 14 27.88 -5.81 -13.70
CA PHE A 14 27.38 -4.74 -12.82
C PHE A 14 25.86 -4.51 -12.96
N ALA A 15 25.27 -4.84 -14.11
CA ALA A 15 23.83 -4.71 -14.35
C ALA A 15 23.00 -5.83 -13.69
N LEU A 16 23.59 -7.00 -13.45
CA LEU A 16 22.89 -8.16 -12.86
C LEU A 16 22.67 -8.01 -11.35
N LEU A 17 23.56 -7.29 -10.65
CA LEU A 17 23.47 -7.06 -9.20
C LEU A 17 22.41 -6.01 -8.81
N LEU A 18 22.18 -4.99 -9.64
CA LEU A 18 21.16 -3.96 -9.38
C LEU A 18 19.72 -4.47 -9.60
N ALA A 19 19.52 -5.40 -10.53
CA ALA A 19 18.20 -6.00 -10.77
C ALA A 19 17.76 -6.95 -9.63
N PHE A 20 18.71 -7.59 -8.94
CA PHE A 20 18.43 -8.51 -7.83
C PHE A 20 17.92 -7.76 -6.58
N SER A 21 18.53 -6.62 -6.24
CA SER A 21 18.13 -5.83 -5.05
C SER A 21 16.75 -5.18 -5.17
N ALA A 22 16.37 -4.72 -6.38
CA ALA A 22 15.04 -4.13 -6.59
C ALA A 22 13.90 -5.16 -6.45
N THR A 23 14.16 -6.40 -6.86
CA THR A 23 13.19 -7.50 -6.77
C THR A 23 12.95 -7.90 -5.31
N ALA A 24 14.00 -7.97 -4.49
CA ALA A 24 13.88 -8.30 -3.07
C ALA A 24 13.05 -7.28 -2.27
N ALA A 25 13.26 -5.98 -2.50
CA ALA A 25 12.50 -4.93 -1.80
C ALA A 25 11.01 -4.91 -2.19
N ALA A 26 10.69 -5.18 -3.45
CA ALA A 26 9.31 -5.31 -3.92
C ALA A 26 8.61 -6.55 -3.33
N GLN A 27 9.34 -7.66 -3.23
CA GLN A 27 8.87 -8.90 -2.60
C GLN A 27 8.58 -8.70 -1.11
N GLU A 28 9.47 -8.03 -0.37
CA GLU A 28 9.30 -7.73 1.05
C GLU A 28 8.10 -6.81 1.29
N ALA A 29 7.95 -5.75 0.48
CA ALA A 29 6.80 -4.84 0.56
C ALA A 29 5.48 -5.57 0.27
N SER A 30 5.46 -6.50 -0.70
CA SER A 30 4.31 -7.35 -0.97
C SER A 30 3.99 -8.30 0.19
N GLY A 31 5.01 -8.89 0.82
CA GLY A 31 4.86 -9.73 2.01
C GLY A 31 4.20 -8.97 3.17
N LYS A 32 4.73 -7.79 3.51
CA LYS A 32 4.16 -6.93 4.56
C LYS A 32 2.73 -6.48 4.25
N LEU A 33 2.41 -6.19 2.99
CA LEU A 33 1.05 -5.87 2.59
C LEU A 33 0.10 -7.04 2.87
N LYS A 34 0.46 -8.26 2.46
CA LYS A 34 -0.35 -9.46 2.70
C LYS A 34 -0.60 -9.69 4.19
N GLU A 35 0.43 -9.55 5.02
CA GLU A 35 0.32 -9.67 6.47
C GLU A 35 -0.65 -8.64 7.06
N ASN A 36 -0.54 -7.37 6.65
CA ASN A 36 -1.40 -6.31 7.15
C ASN A 36 -2.86 -6.50 6.71
N VAL A 37 -3.09 -6.91 5.46
CA VAL A 37 -4.42 -7.23 4.95
C VAL A 37 -5.03 -8.41 5.71
N ALA A 38 -4.27 -9.49 5.93
CA ALA A 38 -4.72 -10.63 6.72
C ALA A 38 -5.06 -10.25 8.17
N ALA A 39 -4.25 -9.37 8.79
CA ALA A 39 -4.52 -8.88 10.14
C ALA A 39 -5.81 -8.04 10.22
N LEU A 40 -6.05 -7.16 9.25
CA LEU A 40 -7.28 -6.36 9.17
C LEU A 40 -8.51 -7.24 8.88
N GLN A 41 -8.39 -8.24 8.00
CA GLN A 41 -9.45 -9.21 7.74
C GLN A 41 -9.79 -10.02 8.99
N LYS A 42 -8.80 -10.53 9.72
CA LYS A 42 -9.02 -11.30 10.95
C LYS A 42 -9.76 -10.48 12.03
N ARG A 43 -9.60 -9.16 12.02
CA ARG A 43 -10.29 -8.22 12.93
C ARG A 43 -11.65 -7.75 12.39
N GLY A 44 -12.05 -8.17 11.19
CA GLY A 44 -13.35 -7.86 10.60
C GLY A 44 -13.43 -6.51 9.88
N PHE A 45 -12.30 -5.87 9.54
CA PHE A 45 -12.30 -4.62 8.77
C PHE A 45 -12.40 -4.82 7.25
N MET A 46 -12.25 -6.06 6.80
CA MET A 46 -12.29 -6.44 5.39
C MET A 46 -13.02 -7.77 5.25
N SER A 47 -13.76 -7.95 4.15
CA SER A 47 -14.33 -9.25 3.82
C SER A 47 -13.24 -10.20 3.32
N GLU A 48 -13.46 -11.51 3.45
CA GLU A 48 -12.57 -12.52 2.88
C GLU A 48 -12.44 -12.37 1.35
N SER A 49 -13.52 -12.00 0.67
CA SER A 49 -13.52 -11.73 -0.77
C SER A 49 -12.72 -10.49 -1.17
N ASP A 50 -12.50 -9.54 -0.26
CA ASP A 50 -11.72 -8.33 -0.55
C ASP A 50 -10.21 -8.52 -0.34
N VAL A 51 -9.76 -9.60 0.31
CA VAL A 51 -8.33 -9.83 0.59
C VAL A 51 -7.50 -9.81 -0.70
N ASN A 52 -7.92 -10.57 -1.71
CA ASN A 52 -7.22 -10.63 -2.99
C ASN A 52 -7.21 -9.26 -3.69
N TYR A 53 -8.34 -8.55 -3.64
CA TYR A 53 -8.45 -7.21 -4.20
C TYR A 53 -7.39 -6.26 -3.63
N TRP A 54 -7.20 -6.24 -2.30
CA TRP A 54 -6.23 -5.35 -1.67
C TRP A 54 -4.79 -5.74 -1.99
N VAL A 55 -4.48 -7.04 -1.99
CA VAL A 55 -3.13 -7.53 -2.30
C VAL A 55 -2.73 -7.21 -3.75
N GLU A 56 -3.67 -7.28 -4.70
CA GLU A 56 -3.42 -7.02 -6.12
C GLU A 56 -3.38 -5.51 -6.47
N ASN A 57 -4.21 -4.70 -5.81
CA ASN A 57 -4.43 -3.31 -6.21
C ASN A 57 -3.71 -2.29 -5.31
N ALA A 58 -3.43 -2.61 -4.05
CA ALA A 58 -2.63 -1.77 -3.15
C ALA A 58 -1.11 -1.99 -3.38
N ALA A 59 -0.69 -2.02 -4.64
CA ALA A 59 0.68 -2.23 -5.06
C ALA A 59 1.20 -1.04 -5.89
N LYS A 60 2.53 -0.92 -6.01
CA LYS A 60 3.16 0.14 -6.81
C LYS A 60 2.73 0.05 -8.28
N GLY A 61 2.33 1.18 -8.86
CA GLY A 61 1.84 1.26 -10.24
C GLY A 61 0.40 0.77 -10.45
N ARG A 62 -0.30 0.38 -9.38
CA ARG A 62 -1.71 -0.02 -9.39
C ARG A 62 -2.58 1.08 -8.76
N GLN A 63 -3.89 0.93 -8.89
CA GLN A 63 -4.88 1.84 -8.31
C GLN A 63 -5.92 1.08 -7.49
N CYS A 64 -6.36 1.70 -6.41
CA CYS A 64 -7.48 1.22 -5.60
C CYS A 64 -8.70 2.10 -5.85
N ASP A 65 -9.87 1.49 -5.91
CA ASP A 65 -11.16 2.16 -5.80
C ASP A 65 -11.22 3.04 -4.55
N GLY A 66 -11.52 4.32 -4.75
CA GLY A 66 -11.57 5.31 -3.70
C GLY A 66 -12.69 5.05 -2.69
N GLY A 67 -13.83 4.53 -3.13
CA GLY A 67 -14.95 4.17 -2.25
C GLY A 67 -14.55 3.11 -1.24
N LYS A 68 -13.95 2.01 -1.71
CA LYS A 68 -13.41 0.95 -0.84
C LYS A 68 -12.35 1.46 0.13
N VAL A 69 -11.48 2.38 -0.32
CA VAL A 69 -10.46 2.99 0.56
C VAL A 69 -11.12 3.85 1.63
N GLY A 70 -12.12 4.65 1.27
CA GLY A 70 -12.85 5.49 2.21
C GLY A 70 -13.59 4.68 3.28
N GLU A 71 -14.28 3.63 2.87
CA GLU A 71 -14.97 2.69 3.77
C GLU A 71 -14.00 2.05 4.76
N LEU A 72 -12.84 1.58 4.29
CA LEU A 72 -11.81 0.99 5.14
C LEU A 72 -11.30 2.01 6.19
N ILE A 73 -11.01 3.25 5.78
CA ILE A 73 -10.56 4.31 6.69
C ILE A 73 -11.60 4.54 7.79
N VAL A 74 -12.86 4.73 7.41
CA VAL A 74 -13.95 5.00 8.36
C VAL A 74 -14.13 3.81 9.31
N ALA A 75 -14.19 2.58 8.79
CA ALA A 75 -14.37 1.38 9.60
C ALA A 75 -13.25 1.21 10.64
N CYS A 76 -11.98 1.36 10.23
CA CYS A 76 -10.86 1.26 11.13
C CYS A 76 -10.86 2.35 12.21
N VAL A 77 -11.16 3.60 11.85
CA VAL A 77 -11.18 4.70 12.82
C VAL A 77 -12.37 4.63 13.76
N ALA A 78 -13.55 4.26 13.27
CA ALA A 78 -14.76 4.08 14.07
C ALA A 78 -14.56 3.06 15.21
N SER A 79 -13.70 2.06 15.01
CA SER A 79 -13.33 1.09 16.06
C SER A 79 -12.59 1.72 17.26
N LYS A 80 -11.91 2.86 17.07
CA LYS A 80 -11.20 3.59 18.13
C LYS A 80 -11.95 4.82 18.62
N SER A 81 -12.88 5.35 17.83
CA SER A 81 -13.70 6.50 18.20
C SER A 81 -15.11 6.39 17.64
N LYS A 82 -16.08 6.11 18.52
CA LYS A 82 -17.51 6.00 18.16
C LYS A 82 -18.14 7.29 17.59
N LYS A 83 -17.41 8.41 17.65
CA LYS A 83 -17.87 9.71 17.13
C LYS A 83 -17.64 9.87 15.63
N VAL A 84 -16.73 9.08 15.04
CA VAL A 84 -16.39 9.17 13.62
C VAL A 84 -17.41 8.39 12.81
N LYS A 85 -18.07 9.05 11.86
CA LYS A 85 -19.06 8.47 10.94
C LYS A 85 -18.75 8.76 9.48
N THR A 86 -17.91 9.75 9.22
CA THR A 86 -17.58 10.21 7.87
C THR A 86 -16.09 10.09 7.58
N LEU A 87 -15.75 10.07 6.29
CA LEU A 87 -14.36 10.07 5.84
C LEU A 87 -13.60 11.29 6.33
N ASP A 88 -14.23 12.47 6.33
CA ASP A 88 -13.61 13.71 6.76
C ASP A 88 -13.23 13.66 8.24
N GLU A 89 -14.16 13.26 9.10
CA GLU A 89 -13.91 13.06 10.54
C GLU A 89 -12.84 12.00 10.80
N ALA A 90 -12.83 10.93 10.00
CA ALA A 90 -11.83 9.87 10.11
C ALA A 90 -10.43 10.38 9.76
N CYS A 91 -10.33 11.17 8.69
CA CYS A 91 -9.09 11.81 8.29
C CYS A 91 -8.62 12.82 9.35
N ASP A 92 -9.51 13.64 9.90
CA ASP A 92 -9.18 14.61 10.97
C ASP A 92 -8.70 13.91 12.24
N TYR A 93 -9.34 12.79 12.60
CA TYR A 93 -8.87 11.96 13.71
C TYR A 93 -7.45 11.45 13.45
N LEU A 94 -7.19 10.87 12.27
CA LEU A 94 -5.87 10.33 11.92
C LEU A 94 -4.78 11.41 11.85
N GLU A 95 -5.13 12.63 11.43
CA GLU A 95 -4.26 13.80 11.42
C GLU A 95 -3.90 14.23 12.85
N SER A 96 -4.90 14.35 13.72
CA SER A 96 -4.71 14.72 15.13
C SER A 96 -3.79 13.74 15.87
N LYS A 97 -3.81 12.46 15.47
CA LYS A 97 -2.94 11.40 16.01
C LYS A 97 -1.60 11.27 15.27
N LYS A 98 -1.35 12.09 14.25
CA LYS A 98 -0.15 12.04 13.39
C LYS A 98 0.06 10.67 12.74
N ILE A 99 -1.01 9.91 12.52
CA ILE A 99 -0.98 8.58 11.92
C ILE A 99 -1.01 8.68 10.40
N LEU A 100 -1.84 9.58 9.87
CA LEU A 100 -1.97 9.80 8.43
C LEU A 100 -1.48 11.20 8.05
N GLY A 101 -0.63 11.24 7.03
CA GLY A 101 -0.25 12.49 6.37
C GLY A 101 -1.03 12.65 5.07
N LYS A 102 -1.05 13.87 4.52
CA LYS A 102 -1.77 14.23 3.29
C LYS A 102 -3.28 13.95 3.41
N THR A 103 -3.90 14.29 4.53
CA THR A 103 -5.35 14.09 4.75
C THR A 103 -6.22 14.73 3.68
N ALA A 104 -5.83 15.90 3.16
CA ALA A 104 -6.47 16.52 2.01
C ALA A 104 -6.50 15.63 0.75
N TYR A 105 -5.49 14.79 0.51
CA TYR A 105 -5.50 13.80 -0.58
C TYR A 105 -6.58 12.75 -0.32
N TRP A 106 -6.60 12.15 0.87
CA TRP A 106 -7.54 11.09 1.21
C TRP A 106 -8.98 11.57 1.17
N LYS A 107 -9.28 12.75 1.74
CA LYS A 107 -10.62 13.36 1.65
C LYS A 107 -11.08 13.58 0.20
N LYS A 108 -10.15 13.90 -0.71
CA LYS A 108 -10.44 14.17 -2.12
C LYS A 108 -10.59 12.91 -2.98
N TYR A 109 -9.79 11.87 -2.73
CA TYR A 109 -9.66 10.70 -3.62
C TYR A 109 -10.18 9.39 -3.03
N ALA A 110 -10.33 9.26 -1.71
CA ALA A 110 -10.90 8.07 -1.06
C ALA A 110 -12.44 8.15 -0.99
N VAL A 111 -13.06 8.49 -2.12
CA VAL A 111 -14.51 8.58 -2.28
C VAL A 111 -14.94 7.78 -3.52
N ALA A 112 -16.22 7.39 -3.59
CA ALA A 112 -16.75 6.62 -4.71
C ALA A 112 -16.51 7.31 -6.06
N GLY A 113 -16.15 6.53 -7.09
CA GLY A 113 -15.87 7.03 -8.44
C GLY A 113 -14.51 7.74 -8.59
N LYS A 114 -13.67 7.73 -7.55
CA LYS A 114 -12.27 8.19 -7.61
C LYS A 114 -11.32 7.00 -7.40
N SER A 115 -10.04 7.25 -7.63
CA SER A 115 -8.98 6.25 -7.46
C SER A 115 -7.89 6.77 -6.54
N CYS A 116 -7.38 5.90 -5.68
CA CYS A 116 -6.20 6.11 -4.85
C CYS A 116 -4.99 5.35 -5.42
N GLU A 117 -3.79 5.92 -5.30
CA GLU A 117 -2.57 5.26 -5.73
C GLU A 117 -2.28 4.03 -4.85
N GLY A 118 -2.08 2.87 -5.47
CA GLY A 118 -1.89 1.60 -4.75
C GLY A 118 -0.70 1.60 -3.79
N ALA A 119 0.42 2.23 -4.15
CA ALA A 119 1.56 2.39 -3.24
C ALA A 119 1.20 3.23 -2.00
N GLY A 120 0.45 4.32 -2.19
CA GLY A 120 -0.07 5.13 -1.09
C GLY A 120 -1.04 4.33 -0.21
N THR A 121 -1.92 3.55 -0.84
CA THR A 121 -2.88 2.68 -0.15
C THR A 121 -2.20 1.58 0.66
N SER A 122 -1.10 1.01 0.16
CA SER A 122 -0.30 0.02 0.91
C SER A 122 0.21 0.58 2.23
N VAL A 123 0.74 1.82 2.18
CA VAL A 123 1.22 2.54 3.37
C VAL A 123 0.06 2.91 4.30
N LEU A 124 -1.09 3.29 3.76
CA LEU A 124 -2.30 3.52 4.54
C LEU A 124 -2.73 2.25 5.28
N ILE A 125 -2.82 1.10 4.60
CA ILE A 125 -3.19 -0.19 5.19
C ILE A 125 -2.27 -0.54 6.35
N ALA A 126 -0.94 -0.37 6.19
CA ALA A 126 0.01 -0.60 7.28
C ALA A 126 -0.23 0.30 8.50
N ARG A 127 -0.64 1.56 8.28
CA ARG A 127 -0.95 2.51 9.36
C ARG A 127 -2.27 2.17 10.05
N LEU A 128 -3.29 1.77 9.30
CA LEU A 128 -4.59 1.35 9.83
C LEU A 128 -4.48 0.03 10.60
N GLU A 129 -3.66 -0.91 10.13
CA GLU A 129 -3.35 -2.14 10.87
C GLU A 129 -2.72 -1.82 12.22
N ARG A 130 -1.72 -0.93 12.25
CA ARG A 130 -1.09 -0.50 13.50
C ARG A 130 -2.05 0.24 14.41
N LEU A 131 -2.91 1.11 13.86
CA LEU A 131 -3.95 1.79 14.63
C LEU A 131 -4.86 0.78 15.31
N THR A 132 -5.24 -0.30 14.62
CA THR A 132 -6.23 -1.28 15.08
C THR A 132 -5.65 -2.44 15.89
N ARG A 133 -4.33 -2.49 16.09
CA ARG A 133 -3.71 -3.32 17.14
C ARG A 133 -4.21 -2.89 18.52
#